data_AF-A0A7C1J3Q5-F1
#
_entry.id   AF-A0A7C1J3Q5-F1
#
_cell.length_a   1.000
_cell.length_b   1.000
_cell.length_c   1.000
_cell.angle_alpha   90.00
_cell.angle_beta   90.00
_cell.angle_gamma   90.00
#
_symmetry.space_group_name_H-M   'P 1'
#
loop_
_entity.id
_entity.type
_entity.pdbx_description
1 polymer ?
#
loop_
_entity_poly.entity_id
_entity_poly.type
_entity_poly.pdbx_seq_one_letter_code
_entity_poly.pdbx_strand_id
1 'polypeptide(L)'
;MSTSNHDRVGRALEILREGLRPFVVRELKGHYGKYWPTKATEGWRNELSWPEGEEEPHLDAGALLRMMWEQWNTVFGRTLGQAERSLVSELREVRNRWAHQERFTTDDAYRALDSAERLLSAISAPQATELESMKMDLLRLRYEEQVRNERRRSAGAAIQSQGTNGLKPWREVVAPHPDVASGNYQQAEFAADLWQVHLGEGSAEYRAPAEFYRRTYLTESLRRLLISAMCRLSGRGGDPVVQLQTNFGGGKTHSMLALYHLFSGVSPRELQGVEELMAEAGVSALPRVRRVVLVGNRISPGNPSVKPDGTVVRTLWGELAWQLGGREAFAVIQADDERATSPGDALRLLLNRYGPC
;
A
#
# COMPACT_ATOMS: atom_id res chain seq x y z
N MET A 1 -27.25 -7.65 10.00
CA MET A 1 -27.76 -6.28 10.20
C MET A 1 -26.56 -5.36 10.33
N SER A 2 -26.48 -4.24 9.60
CA SER A 2 -25.33 -3.33 9.76
C SER A 2 -25.43 -2.60 11.09
N THR A 3 -24.49 -2.84 12.00
CA THR A 3 -24.39 -2.12 13.27
C THR A 3 -24.32 -0.61 13.01
N SER A 4 -25.12 0.20 13.71
CA SER A 4 -25.06 1.66 13.57
C SER A 4 -23.88 2.24 14.35
N ASN A 5 -23.48 3.49 14.06
CA ASN A 5 -22.43 4.16 14.82
C ASN A 5 -22.84 4.40 16.27
N HIS A 6 -24.13 4.63 16.53
CA HIS A 6 -24.66 4.74 17.89
C HIS A 6 -24.52 3.40 18.65
N ASP A 7 -24.82 2.28 17.99
CA ASP A 7 -24.62 0.94 18.59
C ASP A 7 -23.14 0.64 18.86
N ARG A 8 -22.24 1.05 17.96
CA ARG A 8 -20.79 0.89 18.15
C ARG A 8 -20.28 1.65 19.37
N VAL A 9 -20.73 2.90 19.52
CA VAL A 9 -20.39 3.73 20.69
C VAL A 9 -20.99 3.12 21.96
N GLY A 10 -22.23 2.62 21.91
CA GLY A 10 -22.84 1.91 23.03
C GLY A 10 -22.04 0.69 23.46
N ARG A 11 -21.63 -0.15 22.50
CA ARG A 11 -20.77 -1.30 22.78
C ARG A 11 -19.41 -0.87 23.38
N ALA A 12 -18.82 0.21 22.86
CA ALA A 12 -17.58 0.74 23.41
C ALA A 12 -17.72 1.24 24.85
N LEU A 13 -18.84 1.88 25.19
CA LEU A 13 -19.15 2.31 26.56
C LEU A 13 -19.33 1.12 27.51
N GLU A 14 -19.91 0.01 27.04
CA GLU A 14 -20.01 -1.21 27.85
C GLU A 14 -18.65 -1.86 28.11
N ILE A 15 -17.79 -1.94 27.09
CA ILE A 15 -16.41 -2.45 27.25
C ILE A 15 -15.62 -1.53 28.17
N LEU A 16 -15.80 -0.21 28.04
CA LEU A 16 -15.21 0.80 28.92
C LEU A 16 -15.66 0.61 30.37
N ARG A 17 -16.97 0.39 30.61
CA ARG A 17 -17.51 0.09 31.94
C ARG A 17 -16.84 -1.14 32.55
N GLU A 18 -16.74 -2.22 31.78
CA GLU A 18 -16.13 -3.49 32.22
C GLU A 18 -14.64 -3.34 32.55
N GLY A 19 -13.90 -2.58 31.75
CA GLY A 19 -12.47 -2.32 31.98
C GLY A 19 -12.19 -1.33 33.11
N LEU A 20 -13.02 -0.28 33.26
CA LEU A 20 -12.82 0.74 34.29
C LEU A 20 -13.26 0.30 35.68
N ARG A 21 -14.35 -0.47 35.81
CA ARG A 21 -14.95 -0.79 37.11
C ARG A 21 -13.95 -1.38 38.12
N PRO A 22 -13.14 -2.41 37.79
CA PRO A 22 -12.20 -2.98 38.75
C PRO A 22 -11.13 -1.98 39.23
N PHE A 23 -10.65 -1.12 38.32
CA PHE A 23 -9.70 -0.07 38.65
C PHE A 23 -10.32 0.99 39.57
N VAL A 24 -11.46 1.56 39.16
CA VAL A 24 -12.15 2.63 39.90
C VAL A 24 -12.51 2.18 41.31
N VAL A 25 -13.12 1.01 41.46
CA VAL A 25 -13.51 0.48 42.77
C VAL A 25 -12.29 0.21 43.65
N ARG A 26 -11.20 -0.33 43.09
CA ARG A 26 -9.97 -0.59 43.84
C ARG A 26 -9.33 0.69 44.36
N GLU A 27 -9.18 1.72 43.53
CA GLU A 27 -8.57 2.99 43.96
C GLU A 27 -9.44 3.71 45.00
N LEU A 28 -10.77 3.72 44.81
CA LEU A 28 -11.70 4.31 45.77
C LEU A 28 -11.72 3.55 47.11
N LYS A 29 -11.72 2.21 47.09
CA LYS A 29 -11.56 1.37 48.30
C LYS A 29 -10.21 1.59 48.98
N GLY A 30 -9.14 1.71 48.21
CA GLY A 30 -7.80 1.98 48.74
C GLY A 30 -7.72 3.30 49.50
N HIS A 31 -8.46 4.32 49.05
CA HIS A 31 -8.47 5.64 49.68
C HIS A 31 -9.51 5.79 50.81
N TYR A 32 -10.74 5.33 50.60
CA TYR A 32 -11.88 5.56 51.51
C TYR A 32 -12.33 4.32 52.31
N GLY A 33 -11.72 3.16 52.07
CA GLY A 33 -12.09 1.89 52.72
C GLY A 33 -13.51 1.46 52.38
N LYS A 34 -14.20 0.85 53.36
CA LYS A 34 -15.57 0.34 53.19
C LYS A 34 -16.63 1.42 52.92
N TYR A 35 -16.33 2.68 53.20
CA TYR A 35 -17.25 3.81 52.99
C TYR A 35 -17.07 4.49 51.63
N TRP A 36 -16.27 3.90 50.74
CA TRP A 36 -16.01 4.46 49.42
C TRP A 36 -17.27 4.79 48.61
N PRO A 37 -18.39 4.01 48.63
CA PRO A 37 -19.56 4.37 47.83
C PRO A 37 -20.14 5.69 48.32
N THR A 38 -20.37 5.80 49.63
CA THR A 38 -20.93 7.01 50.26
C THR A 38 -20.05 8.24 50.07
N LYS A 39 -18.73 8.08 50.13
CA LYS A 39 -17.77 9.19 49.97
C LYS A 39 -17.56 9.60 48.52
N ALA A 40 -17.49 8.65 47.60
CA ALA A 40 -17.29 8.94 46.18
C ALA A 40 -18.52 9.60 45.54
N THR A 41 -19.71 9.39 46.13
CA THR A 41 -21.00 9.88 45.60
C THR A 41 -21.60 10.97 46.48
N GLU A 42 -20.78 11.60 47.33
CA GLU A 42 -21.22 12.69 48.20
C GLU A 42 -21.76 13.85 47.34
N GLY A 43 -23.08 14.08 47.39
CA GLY A 43 -23.78 15.07 46.56
C GLY A 43 -24.59 14.51 45.39
N TRP A 44 -24.55 13.20 45.13
CA TRP A 44 -25.41 12.55 44.14
C TRP A 44 -26.78 12.28 44.76
N ARG A 45 -27.87 12.72 44.10
CA ARG A 45 -29.24 12.57 44.64
C ARG A 45 -29.97 11.42 43.94
N ASN A 46 -30.00 10.25 44.58
CA ASN A 46 -30.71 9.04 44.10
C ASN A 46 -30.30 8.57 42.69
N GLU A 47 -29.06 8.81 42.29
CA GLU A 47 -28.58 8.50 40.92
C GLU A 47 -28.00 7.10 40.78
N LEU A 48 -27.84 6.35 41.88
CA LEU A 48 -27.30 5.00 41.88
C LEU A 48 -28.37 3.98 42.28
N SER A 49 -28.45 2.89 41.51
CA SER A 49 -29.26 1.73 41.85
C SER A 49 -28.43 0.71 42.63
N TRP A 50 -29.07 0.07 43.61
CA TRP A 50 -28.47 -0.97 44.44
C TRP A 50 -29.17 -2.29 44.12
N PRO A 51 -28.49 -3.25 43.49
CA PRO A 51 -29.03 -4.57 43.25
C PRO A 51 -29.38 -5.26 44.58
N GLU A 52 -30.46 -6.05 44.58
CA GLU A 52 -30.90 -6.75 45.79
C GLU A 52 -29.84 -7.78 46.22
N GLY A 53 -29.33 -7.62 47.45
CA GLY A 53 -28.30 -8.51 48.02
C GLY A 53 -26.85 -8.15 47.71
N GLU A 54 -26.57 -7.05 46.99
CA GLU A 54 -25.21 -6.58 46.73
C GLU A 54 -24.78 -5.43 47.67
N GLU A 55 -23.52 -5.47 48.14
CA GLU A 55 -22.91 -4.42 48.96
C GLU A 55 -22.39 -3.23 48.13
N GLU A 56 -22.47 -3.30 46.80
CA GLU A 56 -21.98 -2.27 45.88
C GLU A 56 -23.08 -1.79 44.93
N PRO A 57 -23.11 -0.49 44.58
CA PRO A 57 -24.08 0.02 43.61
C PRO A 57 -23.78 -0.49 42.20
N HIS A 58 -24.81 -0.56 41.36
CA HIS A 58 -24.63 -0.73 39.93
C HIS A 58 -23.95 0.52 39.34
N LEU A 59 -22.81 0.32 38.67
CA LEU A 59 -22.04 1.39 38.06
C LEU A 59 -22.02 1.23 36.54
N ASP A 60 -22.75 2.10 35.86
CA ASP A 60 -22.64 2.23 34.41
C ASP A 60 -21.39 3.06 34.02
N ALA A 61 -21.10 3.15 32.72
CA ALA A 61 -19.97 3.94 32.23
C ALA A 61 -20.05 5.42 32.66
N GLY A 62 -21.27 5.99 32.75
CA GLY A 62 -21.47 7.38 33.15
C GLY A 62 -21.10 7.63 34.61
N ALA A 63 -21.54 6.77 35.51
CA ALA A 63 -21.21 6.81 36.93
C ALA A 63 -19.70 6.66 37.14
N LEU A 64 -19.06 5.69 36.48
CA LEU A 64 -17.61 5.48 36.58
C LEU A 64 -16.82 6.71 36.12
N LEU A 65 -17.16 7.27 34.95
CA LEU A 65 -16.49 8.46 34.42
C LEU A 65 -16.74 9.70 35.29
N ARG A 66 -17.94 9.85 35.87
CA ARG A 66 -18.25 10.93 36.81
C ARG A 66 -17.45 10.80 38.11
N MET A 67 -17.38 9.60 38.69
CA MET A 67 -16.55 9.33 39.87
C MET A 67 -15.08 9.64 39.60
N MET A 68 -14.55 9.21 38.44
CA MET A 68 -13.18 9.53 38.03
C MET A 68 -12.95 11.04 37.95
N TRP A 69 -13.90 11.78 37.37
CA TRP A 69 -13.82 13.22 37.23
C TRP A 69 -13.85 13.97 38.57
N GLU A 70 -14.84 13.66 39.42
CA GLU A 70 -15.04 14.36 40.70
C GLU A 70 -13.94 14.01 41.72
N GLN A 71 -13.45 12.77 41.71
CA GLN A 71 -12.39 12.31 42.62
C GLN A 71 -10.99 12.37 41.98
N TRP A 72 -10.81 13.11 40.88
CA TRP A 72 -9.56 13.13 40.13
C TRP A 72 -8.37 13.53 41.00
N ASN A 73 -8.41 14.72 41.60
CA ASN A 73 -7.28 15.23 42.37
C ASN A 73 -7.03 14.43 43.65
N THR A 74 -8.08 13.83 44.22
CA THR A 74 -8.01 13.13 45.51
C THR A 74 -7.47 11.71 45.37
N VAL A 75 -7.94 11.00 44.34
CA VAL A 75 -7.72 9.55 44.16
C VAL A 75 -6.94 9.25 42.89
N PHE A 76 -7.46 9.62 41.71
CA PHE A 76 -6.95 9.10 40.44
C PHE A 76 -5.68 9.80 39.91
N GLY A 77 -5.49 11.08 40.25
CA GLY A 77 -4.36 11.91 39.83
C GLY A 77 -3.01 11.50 40.45
N ARG A 78 -3.01 10.52 41.36
CA ARG A 78 -1.79 9.89 41.89
C ARG A 78 -1.21 8.85 40.93
N THR A 79 -2.07 8.26 40.10
CA THR A 79 -1.74 7.14 39.20
C THR A 79 -1.83 7.56 37.73
N LEU A 80 -2.77 8.45 37.39
CA LEU A 80 -3.03 8.92 36.02
C LEU A 80 -2.69 10.41 35.88
N GLY A 81 -2.25 10.81 34.69
CA GLY A 81 -1.81 12.17 34.39
C GLY A 81 -2.88 13.06 33.78
N GLN A 82 -2.47 14.26 33.35
CA GLN A 82 -3.38 15.22 32.75
C GLN A 82 -3.99 14.72 31.42
N ALA A 83 -3.28 13.88 30.69
CA ALA A 83 -3.77 13.31 29.42
C ALA A 83 -5.00 12.43 29.65
N GLU A 84 -4.96 11.54 30.64
CA GLU A 84 -6.08 10.66 30.97
C GLU A 84 -7.27 11.44 31.53
N ARG A 85 -7.01 12.54 32.26
CA ARG A 85 -8.07 13.44 32.72
C ARG A 85 -8.85 14.03 31.55
N SER A 86 -8.15 14.45 30.50
CA SER A 86 -8.78 14.95 29.27
C SER A 86 -9.61 13.87 28.59
N LEU A 87 -9.12 12.63 28.54
CA LEU A 87 -9.88 11.49 27.99
C LEU A 87 -11.16 11.22 28.79
N VAL A 88 -11.09 11.27 30.13
CA VAL A 88 -12.29 11.13 30.98
C VAL A 88 -13.30 12.22 30.69
N SER A 89 -12.87 13.49 30.54
CA SER A 89 -13.77 14.58 30.17
C SER A 89 -14.47 14.32 28.83
N GLU A 90 -13.71 13.94 27.82
CA GLU A 90 -14.23 13.67 26.49
C GLU A 90 -15.22 12.49 26.49
N LEU A 91 -14.89 11.38 27.19
CA LEU A 91 -15.75 10.21 27.29
C LEU A 91 -17.05 10.49 28.05
N ARG A 92 -17.05 11.45 28.99
CA ARG A 92 -18.29 11.93 29.63
C ARG A 92 -19.21 12.61 28.62
N GLU A 93 -18.65 13.46 27.75
CA GLU A 93 -19.41 14.10 26.67
C GLU A 93 -19.93 13.07 25.68
N VAL A 94 -19.09 12.12 25.25
CA VAL A 94 -19.50 11.00 24.39
C VAL A 94 -20.65 10.20 25.00
N ARG A 95 -20.54 9.79 26.26
CA ARG A 95 -21.60 9.05 26.97
C ARG A 95 -22.88 9.88 27.06
N ASN A 96 -22.76 11.18 27.34
CA ASN A 96 -23.93 12.06 27.41
C ASN A 96 -24.66 12.16 26.05
N ARG A 97 -23.91 12.42 24.97
CA ARG A 97 -24.44 12.44 23.60
C ARG A 97 -25.11 11.10 23.23
N TRP A 98 -24.47 9.99 23.60
CA TRP A 98 -25.02 8.64 23.38
C TRP A 98 -26.34 8.41 24.13
N ALA A 99 -26.42 8.80 25.41
CA ALA A 99 -27.63 8.70 26.21
C ALA A 99 -28.79 9.57 25.69
N HIS A 100 -28.47 10.72 25.09
CA HIS A 100 -29.44 11.58 24.40
C HIS A 100 -29.81 11.11 22.99
N GLN A 101 -29.34 9.94 22.56
CA GLN A 101 -29.58 9.37 21.23
C GLN A 101 -29.14 10.29 20.08
N GLU A 102 -28.09 11.09 20.31
CA GLU A 102 -27.52 11.91 19.25
C GLU A 102 -26.91 11.08 18.14
N ARG A 103 -26.83 11.66 16.94
CA ARG A 103 -26.19 11.02 15.79
C ARG A 103 -24.67 11.10 15.93
N PHE A 104 -24.02 9.95 15.74
CA PHE A 104 -22.56 9.84 15.66
C PHE A 104 -22.13 9.65 14.20
N THR A 105 -21.25 10.54 13.73
CA THR A 105 -20.52 10.30 12.49
C THR A 105 -19.52 9.14 12.68
N THR A 106 -18.98 8.63 11.58
CA THR A 106 -17.93 7.60 11.64
C THR A 106 -16.67 8.13 12.35
N ASP A 107 -16.35 9.42 12.19
CA ASP A 107 -15.26 10.08 12.89
C ASP A 107 -15.54 10.23 14.40
N ASP A 108 -16.76 10.63 14.78
CA ASP A 108 -17.16 10.68 16.20
C ASP A 108 -17.06 9.30 16.86
N ALA A 109 -17.57 8.27 16.18
CA ALA A 109 -17.51 6.90 16.69
C ALA A 109 -16.07 6.40 16.82
N TYR A 110 -15.23 6.64 15.81
CA TYR A 110 -13.81 6.32 15.88
C TYR A 110 -13.13 7.02 17.06
N ARG A 111 -13.38 8.32 17.24
CA ARG A 111 -12.79 9.10 18.33
C ARG A 111 -13.23 8.59 19.70
N ALA A 112 -14.51 8.25 19.86
CA ALA A 112 -15.03 7.62 21.08
C ALA A 112 -14.31 6.30 21.41
N LEU A 113 -14.13 5.43 20.41
CA LEU A 113 -13.42 4.16 20.56
C LEU A 113 -11.94 4.36 20.91
N ASP A 114 -11.25 5.29 20.24
CA ASP A 114 -9.84 5.61 20.49
C ASP A 114 -9.63 6.19 21.90
N SER A 115 -10.49 7.11 22.34
CA SER A 115 -10.39 7.69 23.67
C SER A 115 -10.66 6.65 24.78
N ALA A 116 -11.62 5.74 24.56
CA ALA A 116 -11.90 4.65 25.48
C ALA A 116 -10.73 3.65 25.54
N GLU A 117 -10.16 3.27 24.40
CA GLU A 117 -9.02 2.36 24.31
C GLU A 117 -7.80 2.92 25.04
N ARG A 118 -7.43 4.18 24.76
CA ARG A 118 -6.28 4.83 25.41
C ARG A 118 -6.44 4.91 26.93
N LEU A 119 -7.65 5.20 27.42
CA LEU A 119 -7.92 5.26 28.86
C LEU A 119 -7.79 3.87 29.50
N LEU A 120 -8.31 2.81 28.85
CA LEU A 120 -8.16 1.44 29.33
C LEU A 120 -6.70 0.94 29.26
N SER A 121 -5.97 1.31 28.21
CA SER A 121 -4.54 1.02 28.05
C SER A 121 -3.71 1.67 29.15
N ALA A 122 -4.03 2.91 29.55
CA ALA A 122 -3.34 3.62 30.64
C ALA A 122 -3.45 2.90 32.00
N ILE A 123 -4.52 2.12 32.20
CA ILE A 123 -4.72 1.30 33.41
C ILE A 123 -4.42 -0.19 33.18
N SER A 124 -3.85 -0.54 32.02
CA SER A 124 -3.54 -1.93 31.62
C SER A 124 -4.74 -2.87 31.66
N ALA A 125 -5.94 -2.37 31.33
CA ALA A 125 -7.14 -3.20 31.27
C ALA A 125 -7.17 -4.04 29.97
N PRO A 126 -7.38 -5.37 30.03
CA PRO A 126 -7.32 -6.25 28.85
C PRO A 126 -8.39 -5.91 27.80
N GLN A 127 -9.50 -5.29 28.22
CA GLN A 127 -10.59 -4.78 27.38
C GLN A 127 -10.12 -3.76 26.33
N ALA A 128 -8.97 -3.11 26.52
CA ALA A 128 -8.38 -2.23 25.51
C ALA A 128 -8.17 -2.95 24.17
N THR A 129 -7.84 -4.24 24.18
CA THR A 129 -7.62 -5.05 22.97
C THR A 129 -8.91 -5.23 22.14
N GLU A 130 -10.05 -5.33 22.81
CA GLU A 130 -11.36 -5.45 22.14
C GLU A 130 -11.72 -4.11 21.45
N LEU A 131 -11.49 -2.98 22.13
CA LEU A 131 -11.70 -1.65 21.55
C LEU A 131 -10.76 -1.39 20.37
N GLU A 132 -9.49 -1.82 20.47
CA GLU A 132 -8.53 -1.73 19.36
C GLU A 132 -9.03 -2.49 18.13
N SER A 133 -9.56 -3.71 18.34
CA SER A 133 -10.13 -4.52 17.25
C SER A 133 -11.35 -3.83 16.62
N MET A 134 -12.27 -3.32 17.43
CA MET A 134 -13.43 -2.56 16.95
C MET A 134 -13.03 -1.29 16.18
N LYS A 135 -11.97 -0.61 16.63
CA LYS A 135 -11.42 0.60 16.00
C LYS A 135 -10.87 0.28 14.61
N MET A 136 -10.11 -0.82 14.50
CA MET A 136 -9.56 -1.29 13.22
C MET A 136 -10.65 -1.73 12.23
N ASP A 137 -11.70 -2.39 12.71
CA ASP A 137 -12.84 -2.76 11.86
C ASP A 137 -13.61 -1.53 11.36
N LEU A 138 -13.80 -0.52 12.21
CA LEU A 138 -14.44 0.73 11.81
C LEU A 138 -13.61 1.50 10.77
N LEU A 139 -12.28 1.53 10.94
CA LEU A 139 -11.38 2.12 9.93
C LEU A 139 -11.46 1.38 8.60
N ARG A 140 -11.47 0.04 8.62
CA ARG A 140 -11.63 -0.77 7.41
C ARG A 140 -12.92 -0.42 6.67
N LEU A 141 -14.04 -0.39 7.39
CA LEU A 141 -15.34 -0.01 6.82
C LEU A 141 -15.31 1.40 6.23
N ARG A 142 -14.69 2.36 6.94
CA ARG A 142 -14.52 3.74 6.45
C ARG A 142 -13.73 3.78 5.16
N TYR A 143 -12.59 3.08 5.08
CA TYR A 143 -11.78 3.05 3.87
C TYR A 143 -12.54 2.39 2.71
N GLU A 144 -13.27 1.31 2.95
CA GLU A 144 -14.13 0.69 1.94
C GLU A 144 -15.26 1.62 1.48
N GLU A 145 -15.86 2.40 2.38
CA GLU A 145 -16.85 3.43 2.05
C GLU A 145 -16.23 4.59 1.28
N GLN A 146 -15.02 5.02 1.64
CA GLN A 146 -14.29 6.07 0.93
C GLN A 146 -13.94 5.62 -0.49
N VAL A 147 -13.41 4.40 -0.66
CA VAL A 147 -13.15 3.83 -1.98
C VAL A 147 -14.45 3.69 -2.78
N ARG A 148 -15.56 3.28 -2.16
CA ARG A 148 -16.88 3.21 -2.82
C ARG A 148 -17.40 4.60 -3.19
N ASN A 149 -17.25 5.60 -2.33
CA ASN A 149 -17.67 6.98 -2.58
C ASN A 149 -16.77 7.64 -3.62
N GLU A 150 -15.48 7.39 -3.64
CA GLU A 150 -14.57 7.83 -4.71
C GLU A 150 -14.93 7.14 -6.02
N ARG A 151 -15.19 5.82 -6.04
CA ARG A 151 -15.72 5.12 -7.22
C ARG A 151 -17.06 5.69 -7.70
N ARG A 152 -17.99 5.99 -6.79
CA ARG A 152 -19.29 6.62 -7.09
C ARG A 152 -19.15 8.07 -7.53
N ARG A 153 -18.21 8.84 -6.97
CA ARG A 153 -17.92 10.23 -7.36
C ARG A 153 -17.21 10.27 -8.70
N SER A 154 -16.35 9.30 -9.00
CA SER A 154 -15.77 9.07 -10.32
C SER A 154 -16.83 8.64 -11.34
N ALA A 155 -17.85 7.89 -10.91
CA ALA A 155 -18.98 7.47 -11.75
C ALA A 155 -20.08 8.54 -11.90
N GLY A 156 -20.26 9.40 -10.90
CA GLY A 156 -21.25 10.50 -10.84
C GLY A 156 -20.73 11.81 -11.41
N ALA A 157 -19.41 11.99 -11.43
CA ALA A 157 -18.72 12.81 -12.41
C ALA A 157 -18.48 11.99 -13.70
N ALA A 158 -19.50 11.23 -14.13
CA ALA A 158 -19.76 11.14 -15.54
C ALA A 158 -19.82 12.59 -16.01
N ILE A 159 -18.73 13.02 -16.63
CA ILE A 159 -18.63 14.23 -17.42
C ILE A 159 -19.97 14.30 -18.14
N GLN A 160 -20.82 15.27 -17.78
CA GLN A 160 -21.87 15.69 -18.71
C GLN A 160 -21.09 16.21 -19.90
N SER A 161 -20.77 15.28 -20.79
CA SER A 161 -20.11 15.50 -22.05
C SER A 161 -21.14 16.23 -22.87
N GLN A 162 -21.21 17.55 -22.68
CA GLN A 162 -21.71 18.41 -23.74
C GLN A 162 -20.78 18.16 -24.94
N GLY A 163 -21.25 17.33 -25.87
CA GLY A 163 -20.60 17.05 -27.14
C GLY A 163 -19.88 15.70 -27.21
N THR A 164 -20.61 14.67 -27.65
CA THR A 164 -20.39 14.02 -28.96
C THR A 164 -21.57 13.07 -29.21
N ASN A 165 -22.58 13.54 -29.95
CA ASN A 165 -23.62 12.65 -30.46
C ASN A 165 -22.93 11.57 -31.32
N GLY A 166 -22.95 10.31 -30.85
CA GLY A 166 -22.58 9.14 -31.67
C GLY A 166 -21.55 8.17 -31.10
N LEU A 167 -20.84 8.49 -30.00
CA LEU A 167 -19.91 7.53 -29.38
C LEU A 167 -20.61 6.67 -28.33
N LYS A 168 -20.56 5.35 -28.53
CA LYS A 168 -21.09 4.39 -27.56
C LYS A 168 -20.21 4.36 -26.29
N PRO A 169 -20.80 4.17 -25.10
CA PRO A 169 -20.04 3.91 -23.88
C PRO A 169 -19.04 2.76 -24.08
N TRP A 170 -17.84 2.85 -23.49
CA TRP A 170 -16.81 1.81 -23.66
C TRP A 170 -17.30 0.40 -23.31
N ARG A 171 -18.22 0.30 -22.34
CA ARG A 171 -18.84 -0.97 -21.90
C ARG A 171 -19.66 -1.66 -22.99
N GLU A 172 -20.11 -0.91 -24.00
CA GLU A 172 -20.86 -1.43 -25.14
C GLU A 172 -19.97 -1.81 -26.33
N VAL A 173 -18.69 -1.39 -26.32
CA VAL A 173 -17.74 -1.60 -27.43
C VAL A 173 -16.52 -2.42 -27.04
N VAL A 174 -16.30 -2.66 -25.75
CA VAL A 174 -15.20 -3.47 -25.22
C VAL A 174 -15.76 -4.52 -24.26
N ALA A 175 -15.44 -5.78 -24.53
CA ALA A 175 -15.62 -6.87 -23.57
C ALA A 175 -14.40 -6.90 -22.62
N PRO A 176 -14.58 -6.80 -21.28
CA PRO A 176 -13.48 -6.99 -20.34
C PRO A 176 -12.89 -8.40 -20.48
N HIS A 177 -11.60 -8.53 -20.16
CA HIS A 177 -10.93 -9.83 -20.14
C HIS A 177 -11.62 -10.77 -19.12
N PRO A 178 -11.68 -12.11 -19.37
CA PRO A 178 -12.47 -13.03 -18.55
C PRO A 178 -12.16 -13.02 -17.05
N ASP A 179 -10.91 -12.78 -16.66
CA ASP A 179 -10.47 -12.63 -15.25
C ASP A 179 -11.08 -11.39 -14.56
N VAL A 180 -11.11 -10.24 -15.24
CA VAL A 180 -11.73 -9.00 -14.77
C VAL A 180 -13.25 -9.14 -14.76
N ALA A 181 -13.82 -9.76 -15.80
CA ALA A 181 -15.26 -9.99 -15.90
C ALA A 181 -15.79 -10.96 -14.84
N SER A 182 -15.03 -12.00 -14.50
CA SER A 182 -15.40 -13.00 -13.48
C SER A 182 -15.05 -12.59 -12.05
N GLY A 183 -14.25 -11.54 -11.86
CA GLY A 183 -13.75 -11.11 -10.55
C GLY A 183 -12.59 -11.95 -10.01
N ASN A 184 -12.14 -12.97 -10.75
CA ASN A 184 -11.00 -13.82 -10.42
C ASN A 184 -9.70 -13.23 -10.97
N TYR A 185 -9.32 -12.05 -10.50
CA TYR A 185 -8.08 -11.39 -10.93
C TYR A 185 -7.12 -11.29 -9.74
N GLN A 186 -5.87 -11.73 -9.92
CA GLN A 186 -4.81 -11.50 -8.94
C GLN A 186 -4.03 -10.26 -9.33
N GLN A 187 -3.92 -9.25 -8.46
CA GLN A 187 -3.14 -8.04 -8.73
C GLN A 187 -1.69 -8.33 -9.14
N ALA A 188 -1.11 -9.44 -8.64
CA ALA A 188 0.23 -9.88 -8.99
C ALA A 188 0.38 -10.26 -10.47
N GLU A 189 -0.68 -10.71 -11.14
CA GLU A 189 -0.65 -11.11 -12.56
C GLU A 189 -0.59 -9.92 -13.53
N PHE A 190 -0.88 -8.69 -13.06
CA PHE A 190 -0.88 -7.48 -13.89
C PHE A 190 0.33 -6.57 -13.65
N ALA A 191 1.21 -6.94 -12.72
CA ALA A 191 2.44 -6.21 -12.46
C ALA A 191 3.52 -6.70 -13.44
N ALA A 192 3.80 -5.88 -14.45
CA ALA A 192 4.92 -6.13 -15.35
C ALA A 192 6.24 -6.23 -14.55
N ASP A 193 6.93 -7.37 -14.62
CA ASP A 193 8.23 -7.62 -13.98
C ASP A 193 9.28 -7.97 -15.04
N LEU A 194 10.19 -7.02 -15.30
CA LEU A 194 11.27 -7.19 -16.27
C LEU A 194 12.26 -8.30 -15.86
N TRP A 195 12.44 -8.55 -14.56
CA TRP A 195 13.32 -9.60 -14.07
C TRP A 195 12.76 -10.98 -14.40
N GLN A 196 11.48 -11.22 -14.14
CA GLN A 196 10.83 -12.48 -14.50
C GLN A 196 10.90 -12.74 -16.01
N VAL A 197 10.61 -11.72 -16.82
CA VAL A 197 10.70 -11.84 -18.28
C VAL A 197 12.13 -12.11 -18.74
N HIS A 198 13.13 -11.50 -18.11
CA HIS A 198 14.54 -11.77 -18.37
C HIS A 198 14.92 -13.23 -18.07
N LEU A 199 14.41 -13.81 -16.97
CA LEU A 199 14.62 -15.21 -16.61
C LEU A 199 13.79 -16.20 -17.45
N GLY A 200 12.89 -15.72 -18.31
CA GLY A 200 11.96 -16.56 -19.06
C GLY A 200 10.80 -17.11 -18.21
N GLU A 201 10.52 -16.47 -17.09
CA GLU A 201 9.42 -16.75 -16.16
C GLU A 201 8.22 -15.81 -16.42
N GLY A 202 7.12 -16.03 -15.69
CA GLY A 202 5.92 -15.20 -15.76
C GLY A 202 4.93 -15.59 -16.86
N SER A 203 3.84 -14.83 -16.96
CA SER A 203 2.75 -15.09 -17.91
C SER A 203 3.22 -14.89 -19.35
N ALA A 204 2.61 -15.62 -20.29
CA ALA A 204 2.92 -15.49 -21.72
C ALA A 204 2.69 -14.07 -22.25
N GLU A 205 1.77 -13.33 -21.62
CA GLU A 205 1.40 -11.96 -22.00
C GLU A 205 2.54 -10.96 -21.83
N TYR A 206 3.40 -11.15 -20.82
CA TYR A 206 4.60 -10.34 -20.62
C TYR A 206 5.84 -10.99 -21.20
N ARG A 207 5.90 -12.32 -21.27
CA ARG A 207 7.12 -13.05 -21.66
C ARG A 207 7.26 -13.19 -23.18
N ALA A 208 6.18 -13.44 -23.91
CA ALA A 208 6.23 -13.69 -25.34
C ALA A 208 6.13 -12.37 -26.13
N PRO A 209 7.11 -12.02 -26.99
CA PRO A 209 7.14 -10.73 -27.68
C PRO A 209 5.88 -10.43 -28.50
N ALA A 210 5.39 -11.40 -29.29
CA ALA A 210 4.20 -11.21 -30.12
C ALA A 210 2.94 -10.98 -29.28
N GLU A 211 2.76 -11.74 -28.20
CA GLU A 211 1.63 -11.59 -27.27
C GLU A 211 1.66 -10.25 -26.54
N PHE A 212 2.85 -9.83 -26.09
CA PHE A 212 3.07 -8.54 -25.47
C PHE A 212 2.65 -7.41 -26.41
N TYR A 213 3.14 -7.38 -27.65
CA TYR A 213 2.81 -6.34 -28.61
C TYR A 213 1.35 -6.37 -29.04
N ARG A 214 0.74 -7.55 -29.17
CA ARG A 214 -0.69 -7.70 -29.48
C ARG A 214 -1.60 -7.00 -28.46
N ARG A 215 -1.17 -6.97 -27.20
CA ARG A 215 -1.91 -6.37 -26.08
C ARG A 215 -1.43 -4.96 -25.74
N THR A 216 -0.36 -4.49 -26.38
CA THR A 216 0.23 -3.19 -26.10
C THR A 216 -0.33 -2.15 -27.06
N TYR A 217 -1.01 -1.15 -26.49
CA TYR A 217 -1.34 0.04 -27.25
C TYR A 217 -0.11 0.95 -27.36
N LEU A 218 0.34 1.19 -28.60
CA LEU A 218 1.48 2.05 -28.89
C LEU A 218 1.11 3.53 -28.72
N THR A 219 1.17 4.02 -27.48
CA THR A 219 0.99 5.45 -27.18
C THR A 219 2.04 6.29 -27.88
N GLU A 220 1.73 7.56 -28.16
CA GLU A 220 2.67 8.51 -28.77
C GLU A 220 4.04 8.53 -28.06
N SER A 221 4.05 8.53 -26.72
CA SER A 221 5.29 8.50 -25.94
C SER A 221 6.08 7.20 -26.13
N LEU A 222 5.41 6.05 -26.18
CA LEU A 222 6.04 4.76 -26.42
C LEU A 222 6.56 4.67 -27.86
N ARG A 223 5.80 5.15 -28.86
CA ARG A 223 6.23 5.22 -30.26
C ARG A 223 7.53 6.00 -30.38
N ARG A 224 7.61 7.21 -29.80
CA ARG A 224 8.82 8.04 -29.79
C ARG A 224 10.00 7.34 -29.14
N LEU A 225 9.79 6.66 -28.01
CA LEU A 225 10.83 5.90 -27.33
C LEU A 225 11.39 4.78 -28.21
N LEU A 226 10.51 3.99 -28.82
CA LEU A 226 10.90 2.86 -29.68
C LEU A 226 11.61 3.35 -30.94
N ILE A 227 11.13 4.43 -31.58
CA ILE A 227 11.77 5.05 -32.76
C ILE A 227 13.17 5.57 -32.41
N SER A 228 13.31 6.32 -31.30
CA SER A 228 14.61 6.82 -30.84
C SER A 228 15.61 5.68 -30.61
N ALA A 229 15.15 4.58 -30.00
CA ALA A 229 15.97 3.38 -29.80
C ALA A 229 16.37 2.71 -31.12
N MET A 230 15.45 2.55 -32.08
CA MET A 230 15.75 2.00 -33.41
C MET A 230 16.80 2.84 -34.15
N CYS A 231 16.63 4.16 -34.17
CA CYS A 231 17.58 5.08 -34.77
C CYS A 231 18.97 4.95 -34.11
N ARG A 232 19.02 4.93 -32.77
CA ARG A 232 20.27 4.90 -32.01
C ARG A 232 21.06 3.63 -32.30
N LEU A 233 20.40 2.49 -32.21
CA LEU A 233 21.03 1.19 -32.39
C LEU A 233 21.38 0.92 -33.86
N SER A 234 20.73 1.62 -34.80
CA SER A 234 21.04 1.56 -36.23
C SER A 234 22.08 2.61 -36.67
N GLY A 235 22.72 3.32 -35.73
CA GLY A 235 23.75 4.32 -36.04
C GLY A 235 23.24 5.63 -36.66
N ARG A 236 21.95 5.93 -36.52
CA ARG A 236 21.28 7.10 -37.13
C ARG A 236 21.02 8.26 -36.17
N GLY A 237 21.69 8.27 -35.03
CA GLY A 237 21.43 9.22 -33.94
C GLY A 237 20.27 8.76 -33.04
N GLY A 238 19.91 9.58 -32.05
CA GLY A 238 18.97 9.20 -30.98
C GLY A 238 19.63 9.24 -29.60
N ASP A 239 18.81 9.16 -28.56
CA ASP A 239 19.26 9.39 -27.18
C ASP A 239 20.03 8.16 -26.63
N PRO A 240 21.28 8.34 -26.15
CA PRO A 240 22.07 7.22 -25.62
C PRO A 240 21.64 6.79 -24.22
N VAL A 241 20.99 7.70 -23.46
CA VAL A 241 20.51 7.46 -22.11
C VAL A 241 19.13 8.07 -22.00
N VAL A 242 18.14 7.25 -21.62
CA VAL A 242 16.75 7.68 -21.51
C VAL A 242 16.29 7.51 -20.06
N GLN A 243 15.87 8.61 -19.44
CA GLN A 243 15.23 8.58 -18.13
C GLN A 243 13.71 8.56 -18.29
N LEU A 244 13.07 7.45 -17.91
CA LEU A 244 11.61 7.34 -17.92
C LEU A 244 11.02 8.06 -16.69
N GLN A 245 10.57 9.29 -16.87
CA GLN A 245 9.88 10.06 -15.84
C GLN A 245 8.37 9.86 -15.95
N THR A 246 7.82 8.97 -15.13
CA THR A 246 6.36 8.85 -14.96
C THR A 246 6.01 8.60 -13.49
N ASN A 247 4.81 9.00 -13.08
CA ASN A 247 4.27 8.72 -11.74
C ASN A 247 4.09 7.20 -11.50
N PHE A 248 3.76 6.80 -10.27
CA PHE A 248 3.43 5.41 -9.96
C PHE A 248 2.34 4.88 -10.90
N GLY A 249 2.54 3.67 -11.44
CA GLY A 249 1.63 3.07 -12.42
C GLY A 249 1.75 3.62 -13.85
N GLY A 250 2.61 4.61 -14.12
CA GLY A 250 2.76 5.23 -15.43
C GLY A 250 3.54 4.41 -16.47
N GLY A 251 3.52 3.08 -16.41
CA GLY A 251 4.02 2.22 -17.48
C GLY A 251 5.54 2.10 -17.66
N LYS A 252 6.40 2.53 -16.72
CA LYS A 252 7.88 2.45 -16.89
C LYS A 252 8.37 1.05 -17.21
N THR A 253 8.01 0.06 -16.40
CA THR A 253 8.42 -1.33 -16.63
C THR A 253 7.85 -1.87 -17.94
N HIS A 254 6.64 -1.43 -18.32
CA HIS A 254 6.03 -1.80 -19.59
C HIS A 254 6.80 -1.19 -20.79
N SER A 255 7.24 0.07 -20.71
CA SER A 255 8.11 0.69 -21.72
C SER A 255 9.46 -0.02 -21.83
N MET A 256 10.06 -0.42 -20.71
CA MET A 256 11.29 -1.21 -20.70
C MET A 256 11.09 -2.59 -21.35
N LEU A 257 9.96 -3.26 -21.08
CA LEU A 257 9.62 -4.53 -21.73
C LEU A 257 9.39 -4.38 -23.23
N ALA A 258 8.76 -3.30 -23.68
CA ALA A 258 8.60 -3.02 -25.10
C ALA A 258 9.98 -2.92 -25.79
N LEU A 259 10.93 -2.17 -25.22
CA LEU A 259 12.31 -2.13 -25.72
C LEU A 259 12.99 -3.50 -25.68
N TYR A 260 12.83 -4.24 -24.58
CA TYR A 260 13.40 -5.56 -24.41
C TYR A 260 12.90 -6.56 -25.47
N HIS A 261 11.61 -6.50 -25.82
CA HIS A 261 10.97 -7.35 -26.80
C HIS A 261 11.22 -6.92 -28.24
N LEU A 262 11.29 -5.61 -28.50
CA LEU A 262 11.60 -5.07 -29.83
C LEU A 262 12.91 -5.64 -30.37
N PHE A 263 13.93 -5.76 -29.51
CA PHE A 263 15.23 -6.31 -29.88
C PHE A 263 15.44 -7.75 -29.41
N SER A 264 14.36 -8.53 -29.33
CA SER A 264 14.42 -9.95 -28.94
C SER A 264 14.95 -10.89 -30.02
N GLY A 265 14.98 -10.42 -31.28
CA GLY A 265 15.29 -11.25 -32.45
C GLY A 265 14.05 -11.86 -33.11
N VAL A 266 12.86 -11.69 -32.54
CA VAL A 266 11.59 -12.01 -33.21
C VAL A 266 11.40 -11.09 -34.41
N SER A 267 10.79 -11.62 -35.48
CA SER A 267 10.52 -10.86 -36.70
C SER A 267 9.65 -9.64 -36.39
N PRO A 268 9.98 -8.43 -36.89
CA PRO A 268 9.14 -7.24 -36.72
C PRO A 268 7.69 -7.43 -37.20
N ARG A 269 7.45 -8.33 -38.16
CA ARG A 269 6.12 -8.69 -38.68
C ARG A 269 5.21 -9.36 -37.65
N GLU A 270 5.80 -10.03 -36.66
CA GLU A 270 5.05 -10.68 -35.58
C GLU A 270 4.73 -9.70 -34.45
N LEU A 271 5.32 -8.50 -34.47
CA LEU A 271 5.16 -7.48 -33.46
C LEU A 271 4.20 -6.40 -33.98
N GLN A 272 2.94 -6.46 -33.53
CA GLN A 272 1.88 -5.55 -33.99
C GLN A 272 2.32 -4.07 -33.89
N GLY A 273 2.23 -3.35 -35.01
CA GLY A 273 2.57 -1.93 -35.13
C GLY A 273 4.06 -1.61 -35.28
N VAL A 274 4.97 -2.59 -35.18
CA VAL A 274 6.42 -2.32 -35.29
C VAL A 274 6.86 -2.00 -36.73
N GLU A 275 6.24 -2.59 -37.76
CA GLU A 275 6.56 -2.26 -39.17
C GLU A 275 6.32 -0.77 -39.49
N GLU A 276 5.24 -0.18 -38.96
CA GLU A 276 4.96 1.25 -39.09
C GLU A 276 6.04 2.10 -38.41
N LEU A 277 6.47 1.71 -37.20
CA LEU A 277 7.53 2.41 -36.47
C LEU A 277 8.89 2.30 -37.19
N MET A 278 9.19 1.16 -37.79
CA MET A 278 10.40 0.98 -38.59
C MET A 278 10.40 1.87 -39.83
N ALA A 279 9.26 1.95 -40.52
CA ALA A 279 9.09 2.87 -41.65
C ALA A 279 9.27 4.33 -41.24
N GLU A 280 8.69 4.73 -40.09
CA GLU A 280 8.81 6.07 -39.51
C GLU A 280 10.26 6.40 -39.10
N ALA A 281 10.98 5.43 -38.53
CA ALA A 281 12.42 5.53 -38.23
C ALA A 281 13.31 5.47 -39.49
N GLY A 282 12.74 5.09 -40.64
CA GLY A 282 13.45 4.83 -41.90
C GLY A 282 14.40 3.62 -41.83
N VAL A 283 14.22 2.72 -40.86
CA VAL A 283 15.09 1.56 -40.62
C VAL A 283 14.53 0.33 -41.32
N SER A 284 15.32 -0.32 -42.17
CA SER A 284 14.89 -1.51 -42.93
C SER A 284 15.05 -2.83 -42.17
N ALA A 285 15.95 -2.88 -41.19
CA ALA A 285 16.22 -4.05 -40.36
C ALA A 285 16.65 -3.62 -38.96
N LEU A 286 16.18 -4.34 -37.94
CA LEU A 286 16.64 -4.12 -36.58
C LEU A 286 18.01 -4.78 -36.38
N PRO A 287 18.99 -4.07 -35.79
CA PRO A 287 20.30 -4.65 -35.51
C PRO A 287 20.19 -5.76 -34.47
N ARG A 288 21.10 -6.73 -34.53
CA ARG A 288 21.25 -7.71 -33.46
C ARG A 288 21.89 -7.03 -32.26
N VAL A 289 21.19 -6.99 -31.13
CA VAL A 289 21.69 -6.39 -29.90
C VAL A 289 21.82 -7.41 -28.78
N ARG A 290 22.68 -7.10 -27.82
CA ARG A 290 22.74 -7.80 -26.54
C ARG A 290 21.96 -7.00 -25.52
N ARG A 291 21.01 -7.65 -24.87
CA ARG A 291 20.13 -7.04 -23.88
C ARG A 291 20.64 -7.38 -22.49
N VAL A 292 21.01 -6.37 -21.72
CA VAL A 292 21.44 -6.50 -20.32
C VAL A 292 20.32 -5.96 -19.42
N VAL A 293 19.97 -6.71 -18.38
CA VAL A 293 18.92 -6.39 -17.43
C VAL A 293 19.51 -6.34 -16.02
N LEU A 294 19.50 -5.14 -15.44
CA LEU A 294 19.93 -4.89 -14.07
C LEU A 294 18.75 -4.40 -13.24
N VAL A 295 18.30 -5.23 -12.28
CA VAL A 295 17.17 -4.90 -11.39
C VAL A 295 17.67 -4.90 -9.94
N GLY A 296 17.79 -3.71 -9.35
CA GLY A 296 18.48 -3.51 -8.07
C GLY A 296 17.84 -4.15 -6.84
N ASN A 297 16.56 -4.53 -6.88
CA ASN A 297 15.91 -5.29 -5.80
C ASN A 297 15.99 -6.82 -6.01
N ARG A 298 16.49 -7.29 -7.16
CA ARG A 298 16.64 -8.72 -7.49
C ARG A 298 18.11 -9.15 -7.48
N ILE A 299 18.99 -8.27 -7.92
CA ILE A 299 20.44 -8.48 -7.85
C ILE A 299 20.92 -7.89 -6.53
N SER A 300 21.53 -8.72 -5.67
CA SER A 300 22.10 -8.28 -4.40
C SER A 300 23.56 -7.87 -4.58
N PRO A 301 23.90 -6.57 -4.58
CA PRO A 301 25.29 -6.14 -4.70
C PRO A 301 26.03 -6.50 -3.41
N GLY A 302 27.19 -7.15 -3.52
CA GLY A 302 27.99 -7.57 -2.37
C GLY A 302 27.75 -9.00 -1.88
N ASN A 303 26.71 -9.69 -2.36
CA ASN A 303 26.55 -11.14 -2.18
C ASN A 303 26.90 -11.86 -3.49
N PRO A 304 27.96 -12.68 -3.52
CA PRO A 304 28.35 -13.39 -4.74
C PRO A 304 27.23 -14.30 -5.28
N SER A 305 26.98 -14.23 -6.59
CA SER A 305 26.09 -15.16 -7.30
C SER A 305 26.91 -16.00 -8.28
N VAL A 306 26.64 -17.31 -8.31
CA VAL A 306 27.29 -18.24 -9.24
C VAL A 306 26.41 -18.38 -10.48
N LYS A 307 26.99 -18.12 -11.64
CA LYS A 307 26.33 -18.20 -12.94
C LYS A 307 26.34 -19.63 -13.50
N PRO A 308 25.49 -19.97 -14.49
CA PRO A 308 25.45 -21.31 -15.08
C PRO A 308 26.79 -21.79 -15.65
N ASP A 309 27.64 -20.88 -16.10
CA ASP A 309 28.99 -21.18 -16.57
C ASP A 309 30.02 -21.25 -15.44
N GLY A 310 29.61 -21.21 -14.16
CA GLY A 310 30.50 -21.24 -13.00
C GLY A 310 31.17 -19.90 -12.66
N THR A 311 30.90 -18.83 -13.40
CA THR A 311 31.43 -17.49 -13.09
C THR A 311 30.82 -16.98 -11.78
N VAL A 312 31.66 -16.47 -10.88
CA VAL A 312 31.22 -15.89 -9.60
C VAL A 312 31.17 -14.37 -9.73
N VAL A 313 29.96 -13.80 -9.73
CA VAL A 313 29.70 -12.36 -9.90
C VAL A 313 29.32 -11.73 -8.57
N ARG A 314 29.97 -10.63 -8.18
CA ARG A 314 29.77 -9.95 -6.88
C ARG A 314 29.15 -8.55 -7.00
N THR A 315 29.22 -7.94 -8.18
CA THR A 315 28.83 -6.55 -8.41
C THR A 315 27.86 -6.39 -9.59
N LEU A 316 27.19 -5.24 -9.67
CA LEU A 316 26.37 -4.88 -10.84
C LEU A 316 27.19 -4.73 -12.13
N TRP A 317 28.46 -4.32 -12.02
CA TRP A 317 29.35 -4.25 -13.18
C TRP A 317 29.75 -5.64 -13.66
N GLY A 318 30.05 -6.55 -12.74
CA GLY A 318 30.26 -7.97 -13.01
C GLY A 318 29.05 -8.62 -13.68
N GLU A 319 27.84 -8.30 -13.19
CA GLU A 319 26.58 -8.75 -13.78
C GLU A 319 26.44 -8.27 -15.22
N LEU A 320 26.67 -6.97 -15.45
CA LEU A 320 26.62 -6.37 -16.77
C LEU A 320 27.62 -7.04 -17.72
N ALA A 321 28.87 -7.20 -17.32
CA ALA A 321 29.89 -7.81 -18.16
C ALA A 321 29.54 -9.27 -18.50
N TRP A 322 29.11 -10.05 -17.49
CA TRP A 322 28.71 -11.43 -17.71
C TRP A 322 27.48 -11.53 -18.65
N GLN A 323 26.47 -10.68 -18.51
CA GLN A 323 25.34 -10.67 -19.43
C GLN A 323 25.73 -10.20 -20.85
N LEU A 324 26.75 -9.35 -21.01
CA LEU A 324 27.25 -8.92 -22.33
C LEU A 324 28.01 -10.03 -23.08
N GLY A 325 28.89 -10.76 -22.41
CA GLY A 325 29.79 -11.70 -23.12
C GLY A 325 30.20 -12.92 -22.31
N GLY A 326 29.42 -13.28 -21.29
CA GLY A 326 29.69 -14.41 -20.40
C GLY A 326 31.03 -14.26 -19.68
N ARG A 327 31.66 -15.41 -19.42
CA ARG A 327 32.98 -15.50 -18.79
C ARG A 327 34.07 -14.64 -19.47
N GLU A 328 34.09 -14.54 -20.79
CA GLU A 328 35.13 -13.78 -21.52
C GLU A 328 35.04 -12.28 -21.25
N ALA A 329 33.83 -11.72 -21.25
CA ALA A 329 33.61 -10.32 -20.89
C ALA A 329 33.86 -10.06 -19.40
N PHE A 330 33.40 -10.97 -18.53
CA PHE A 330 33.62 -10.88 -17.09
C PHE A 330 35.12 -10.86 -16.74
N ALA A 331 35.94 -11.69 -17.40
CA ALA A 331 37.38 -11.76 -17.15
C ALA A 331 38.10 -10.41 -17.28
N VAL A 332 37.58 -9.50 -18.12
CA VAL A 332 38.14 -8.15 -18.30
C VAL A 332 38.04 -7.30 -17.03
N ILE A 333 37.00 -7.52 -16.22
CA ILE A 333 36.72 -6.75 -15.00
C ILE A 333 36.72 -7.61 -13.73
N GLN A 334 37.23 -8.84 -13.81
CA GLN A 334 37.17 -9.81 -12.73
C GLN A 334 37.81 -9.27 -11.44
N ALA A 335 38.97 -8.61 -11.56
CA ALA A 335 39.67 -8.05 -10.40
C ALA A 335 38.86 -6.93 -9.72
N ASP A 336 38.13 -6.12 -10.50
CA ASP A 336 37.26 -5.06 -9.97
C ASP A 336 36.01 -5.63 -9.30
N ASP A 337 35.42 -6.68 -9.89
CA ASP A 337 34.30 -7.40 -9.30
C ASP A 337 34.69 -8.08 -7.97
N GLU A 338 35.85 -8.74 -7.93
CA GLU A 338 36.42 -9.37 -6.73
C GLU A 338 36.66 -8.38 -5.60
N ARG A 339 37.06 -7.15 -5.93
CA ARG A 339 37.34 -6.09 -4.96
C ARG A 339 36.14 -5.19 -4.67
N ALA A 340 35.02 -5.41 -5.36
CA ALA A 340 33.85 -4.54 -5.34
C ALA A 340 34.17 -3.07 -5.66
N THR A 341 35.10 -2.83 -6.59
CA THR A 341 35.53 -1.49 -7.04
C THR A 341 34.98 -1.13 -8.41
N SER A 342 35.00 0.17 -8.75
CA SER A 342 34.60 0.63 -10.07
C SER A 342 35.62 0.17 -11.12
N PRO A 343 35.18 -0.44 -12.25
CA PRO A 343 36.09 -0.91 -13.31
C PRO A 343 36.63 0.23 -14.21
N GLY A 344 36.21 1.47 -13.97
CA GLY A 344 36.68 2.63 -14.75
C GLY A 344 36.48 2.47 -16.27
N ASP A 345 37.53 2.73 -17.04
CA ASP A 345 37.49 2.70 -18.51
C ASP A 345 37.25 1.31 -19.11
N ALA A 346 37.49 0.24 -18.35
CA ALA A 346 37.23 -1.13 -18.82
C ALA A 346 35.76 -1.35 -19.20
N LEU A 347 34.84 -0.64 -18.54
CA LEU A 347 33.42 -0.69 -18.90
C LEU A 347 33.16 -0.12 -20.30
N ARG A 348 33.81 0.99 -20.67
CA ARG A 348 33.69 1.57 -22.01
C ARG A 348 34.24 0.60 -23.07
N LEU A 349 35.36 -0.05 -22.78
CA LEU A 349 35.95 -1.06 -23.68
C LEU A 349 35.01 -2.24 -23.89
N LEU A 350 34.35 -2.73 -22.82
CA LEU A 350 33.34 -3.79 -22.91
C LEU A 350 32.13 -3.35 -23.74
N LEU A 351 31.56 -2.18 -23.46
CA LEU A 351 30.41 -1.66 -24.19
C LEU A 351 30.72 -1.46 -25.69
N ASN A 352 31.92 -0.99 -26.03
CA ASN A 352 32.35 -0.86 -27.42
C ASN A 352 32.56 -2.23 -28.09
N ARG A 353 33.15 -3.20 -27.39
CA ARG A 353 33.43 -4.53 -27.93
C ARG A 353 32.16 -5.35 -28.17
N TYR A 354 31.18 -5.22 -27.29
CA TYR A 354 29.94 -6.02 -27.32
C TYR A 354 28.72 -5.24 -27.84
N GLY A 355 28.89 -3.96 -28.15
CA GLY A 355 27.86 -3.09 -28.70
C GLY A 355 27.39 -3.51 -30.10
N PRO A 356 26.21 -3.04 -30.53
CA PRO A 356 25.62 -3.39 -31.82
C PRO A 356 26.14 -2.57 -33.01
N CYS A 357 26.82 -1.44 -32.75
CA CYS A 357 27.30 -0.50 -33.76
C CYS A 357 28.62 0.15 -33.32
#